data_AF-A0A7Y2AJ60-F1
#
_entry.id   AF-A0A7Y2AJ60-F1
#
_cell.length_a   1.000
_cell.length_b   1.000
_cell.length_c   1.000
_cell.angle_alpha   90.00
_cell.angle_beta   90.00
_cell.angle_gamma   90.00
#
_symmetry.space_group_name_H-M   'P 1'
#
loop_
_entity.id
_entity.type
_entity.pdbx_description
1 polymer ?
#
loop_
_entity_poly.entity_id
_entity_poly.type
_entity_poly.pdbx_seq_one_letter_code
_entity_poly.pdbx_strand_id
1 'polypeptide(L)'
;MKKFLFLAVSLIVCATVVLATAATSSRSTQRDFFQTIQAGGTSALINEMHPALIDQIDAPVLDAWVDAVHRELGDVTDIQQTAFHTSVTNEQTTIQSTATITFERGTATSELTTVDGKIVGFDITSKRLINWLTEPTSTEIYESRGKRFLMEMLSGNPQQARAMVHQGLKDVITLEQLTAMATQLQSQSDSQVTPTITAKSASMNPEKEAPELLVQFEIVDGDQTRQAEVAFQFEGMKGHILGFQIR
;
A
#
# COMPACT_ATOMS: atom_id res chain seq x y z
N MET A 1 24.19 46.63 -40.29
CA MET A 1 23.56 46.14 -39.03
C MET A 1 22.46 45.13 -39.37
N LYS A 2 22.76 43.82 -39.36
CA LYS A 2 21.77 42.73 -39.50
C LYS A 2 22.38 41.41 -38.99
N LYS A 3 22.50 41.20 -37.68
CA LYS A 3 22.85 39.89 -37.07
C LYS A 3 22.41 39.83 -35.59
N PHE A 4 21.11 39.83 -35.30
CA PHE A 4 20.57 39.56 -33.95
C PHE A 4 19.14 38.97 -33.99
N LEU A 5 18.82 38.11 -34.95
CA LEU A 5 17.49 37.50 -35.08
C LEU A 5 17.47 35.95 -35.06
N PHE A 6 18.59 35.29 -34.72
CA PHE A 6 18.66 33.82 -34.71
C PHE A 6 18.72 33.17 -33.32
N LEU A 7 18.90 33.96 -32.24
CA LEU A 7 19.01 33.40 -30.89
C LEU A 7 17.66 33.23 -30.16
N ALA A 8 16.65 34.03 -30.51
CA ALA A 8 15.32 33.96 -29.89
C ALA A 8 14.46 32.81 -30.42
N VAL A 9 14.70 32.33 -31.65
CA VAL A 9 13.97 31.19 -32.24
C VAL A 9 14.50 29.86 -31.71
N SER A 10 15.79 29.75 -31.40
CA SER A 10 16.40 28.53 -30.82
C SER A 10 15.90 28.23 -29.41
N LEU A 11 15.65 29.25 -28.58
CA LEU A 11 15.21 29.06 -27.20
C LEU A 11 13.73 28.65 -27.12
N ILE A 12 12.89 29.19 -28.03
CA ILE A 12 11.46 28.84 -28.12
C ILE A 12 11.30 27.43 -28.67
N VAL A 13 12.13 26.99 -29.63
CA VAL A 13 12.10 25.62 -30.16
C VAL A 13 12.58 24.59 -29.13
N CYS A 14 13.59 24.90 -28.30
CA CYS A 14 13.99 23.99 -27.21
C CYS A 14 12.90 23.85 -26.15
N ALA A 15 12.23 24.94 -25.74
CA ALA A 15 11.16 24.87 -24.76
C ALA A 15 9.92 24.12 -25.27
N THR A 16 9.54 24.30 -26.55
CA THR A 16 8.39 23.58 -27.14
C THR A 16 8.69 22.11 -27.42
N VAL A 17 9.92 21.76 -27.83
CA VAL A 17 10.33 20.36 -28.00
C VAL A 17 10.34 19.64 -26.65
N VAL A 18 10.89 20.25 -25.58
CA VAL A 18 10.90 19.65 -24.24
C VAL A 18 9.48 19.44 -23.68
N LEU A 19 8.58 20.41 -23.88
CA LEU A 19 7.17 20.27 -23.47
C LEU A 19 6.41 19.21 -24.29
N ALA A 20 6.65 19.13 -25.60
CA ALA A 20 6.03 18.11 -26.46
C ALA A 20 6.56 16.70 -26.17
N THR A 21 7.85 16.53 -25.88
CA THR A 21 8.44 15.25 -25.47
C THR A 21 7.95 14.82 -24.10
N ALA A 22 7.78 15.76 -23.16
CA ALA A 22 7.28 15.45 -21.82
C ALA A 22 5.78 15.07 -21.84
N ALA A 23 4.97 15.75 -22.65
CA ALA A 23 3.56 15.38 -22.83
C ALA A 23 3.38 14.00 -23.48
N THR A 24 4.22 13.66 -24.47
CA THR A 24 4.19 12.33 -25.11
C THR A 24 4.67 11.22 -24.18
N SER A 25 5.74 11.46 -23.39
CA SER A 25 6.21 10.49 -22.39
C SER A 25 5.18 10.24 -21.29
N SER A 26 4.41 11.25 -20.90
CA SER A 26 3.35 11.09 -19.90
C SER A 26 2.19 10.23 -20.36
N ARG A 27 1.74 10.42 -21.61
CA ARG A 27 0.64 9.64 -22.17
C ARG A 27 1.05 8.18 -22.33
N SER A 28 2.33 7.90 -22.63
CA SER A 28 2.84 6.54 -22.54
C SER A 28 2.83 6.03 -21.10
N THR A 29 3.27 6.81 -20.10
CA THR A 29 3.29 6.33 -18.70
C THR A 29 1.92 5.88 -18.20
N GLN A 30 0.86 6.66 -18.43
CA GLN A 30 -0.52 6.27 -18.06
C GLN A 30 -0.96 5.00 -18.81
N ARG A 31 -0.65 4.90 -20.10
CA ARG A 31 -0.98 3.71 -20.89
C ARG A 31 -0.25 2.47 -20.40
N ASP A 32 1.05 2.57 -20.17
CA ASP A 32 1.90 1.48 -19.73
C ASP A 32 1.42 0.97 -18.36
N PHE A 33 1.13 1.89 -17.43
CA PHE A 33 0.54 1.57 -16.12
C PHE A 33 -0.76 0.75 -16.24
N PHE A 34 -1.72 1.20 -17.03
CA PHE A 34 -2.99 0.47 -17.21
C PHE A 34 -2.85 -0.82 -18.02
N GLN A 35 -1.89 -0.91 -18.93
CA GLN A 35 -1.55 -2.16 -19.62
C GLN A 35 -0.98 -3.20 -18.64
N THR A 36 -0.09 -2.77 -17.73
CA THR A 36 0.46 -3.64 -16.70
C THR A 36 -0.63 -4.14 -15.74
N ILE A 37 -1.58 -3.27 -15.37
CA ILE A 37 -2.76 -3.67 -14.58
C ILE A 37 -3.58 -4.71 -15.35
N GLN A 38 -3.94 -4.45 -16.61
CA GLN A 38 -4.73 -5.36 -17.46
C GLN A 38 -4.10 -6.72 -17.69
N ALA A 39 -2.79 -6.78 -17.74
CA ALA A 39 -2.07 -8.04 -17.84
C ALA A 39 -2.17 -8.90 -16.56
N GLY A 40 -2.83 -8.42 -15.50
CA GLY A 40 -2.88 -9.08 -14.19
C GLY A 40 -1.55 -9.10 -13.47
N GLY A 41 -0.62 -8.22 -13.88
CA GLY A 41 0.78 -8.31 -13.52
C GLY A 41 1.11 -7.53 -12.25
N THR A 42 0.62 -7.93 -11.06
CA THR A 42 1.03 -7.26 -9.80
C THR A 42 2.55 -7.27 -9.62
N SER A 43 3.20 -8.38 -9.95
CA SER A 43 4.67 -8.45 -9.93
C SER A 43 5.33 -7.50 -10.93
N ALA A 44 4.75 -7.33 -12.12
CA ALA A 44 5.24 -6.38 -13.11
C ALA A 44 5.05 -4.93 -12.63
N LEU A 45 3.89 -4.63 -12.03
CA LEU A 45 3.58 -3.33 -11.45
C LEU A 45 4.55 -2.98 -10.30
N ILE A 46 4.84 -3.92 -9.40
CA ILE A 46 5.82 -3.73 -8.31
C ILE A 46 7.21 -3.41 -8.87
N ASN A 47 7.61 -4.03 -9.99
CA ASN A 47 8.91 -3.74 -10.62
C ASN A 47 9.01 -2.30 -11.19
N GLU A 48 7.88 -1.69 -11.51
CA GLU A 48 7.80 -0.29 -11.96
C GLU A 48 7.78 0.70 -10.79
N MET A 49 7.53 0.24 -9.56
CA MET A 49 7.45 1.08 -8.37
C MET A 49 8.83 1.42 -7.79
N HIS A 50 8.88 2.58 -7.13
CA HIS A 50 9.99 2.98 -6.29
C HIS A 50 9.97 2.17 -4.98
N PRO A 51 11.13 1.77 -4.41
CA PRO A 51 11.18 0.97 -3.18
C PRO A 51 10.37 1.55 -2.00
N ALA A 52 10.40 2.87 -1.83
CA ALA A 52 9.64 3.53 -0.77
C ALA A 52 8.10 3.42 -0.92
N LEU A 53 7.59 3.23 -2.14
CA LEU A 53 6.18 2.93 -2.37
C LEU A 53 5.88 1.45 -2.10
N ILE A 54 6.79 0.55 -2.52
CA ILE A 54 6.67 -0.89 -2.25
C ILE A 54 6.56 -1.14 -0.73
N ASP A 55 7.34 -0.42 0.07
CA ASP A 55 7.27 -0.52 1.54
C ASP A 55 5.91 -0.09 2.12
N GLN A 56 5.08 0.62 1.35
CA GLN A 56 3.73 1.07 1.73
C GLN A 56 2.62 0.22 1.11
N ILE A 57 2.95 -0.86 0.42
CA ILE A 57 1.99 -1.72 -0.26
C ILE A 57 2.16 -3.16 0.24
N ASP A 58 1.05 -3.74 0.70
CA ASP A 58 0.97 -5.18 0.92
C ASP A 58 0.55 -5.86 -0.38
N ALA A 59 1.42 -6.71 -0.94
CA ALA A 59 1.18 -7.35 -2.23
C ALA A 59 -0.20 -8.03 -2.36
N PRO A 60 -0.73 -8.76 -1.35
CA PRO A 60 -2.07 -9.35 -1.43
C PRO A 60 -3.22 -8.32 -1.53
N VAL A 61 -2.98 -7.09 -1.08
CA VAL A 61 -3.94 -5.97 -1.18
C VAL A 61 -3.86 -5.34 -2.56
N LEU A 62 -2.66 -5.21 -3.12
CA LEU A 62 -2.46 -4.77 -4.50
C LEU A 62 -3.05 -5.77 -5.50
N ASP A 63 -2.88 -7.07 -5.27
CA ASP A 63 -3.53 -8.13 -6.06
C ASP A 63 -5.06 -7.98 -6.02
N ALA A 64 -5.63 -7.87 -4.81
CA ALA A 64 -7.06 -7.68 -4.64
C ALA A 64 -7.57 -6.40 -5.31
N TRP A 65 -6.75 -5.35 -5.34
CA TRP A 65 -7.06 -4.10 -6.03
C TRP A 65 -7.06 -4.27 -7.55
N VAL A 66 -6.05 -4.92 -8.12
CA VAL A 66 -6.00 -5.23 -9.55
C VAL A 66 -7.21 -6.08 -9.96
N ASP A 67 -7.55 -7.09 -9.16
CA ASP A 67 -8.74 -7.93 -9.37
C ASP A 67 -10.03 -7.10 -9.30
N ALA A 68 -10.13 -6.17 -8.35
CA ALA A 68 -11.29 -5.28 -8.26
C ALA A 68 -11.38 -4.33 -9.45
N VAL A 69 -10.27 -3.78 -9.94
CA VAL A 69 -10.25 -2.97 -11.18
C VAL A 69 -10.78 -3.78 -12.35
N HIS A 70 -10.27 -5.00 -12.55
CA HIS A 70 -10.78 -5.87 -13.61
C HIS A 70 -12.25 -6.20 -13.44
N ARG A 71 -12.67 -6.65 -12.25
CA ARG A 71 -14.03 -7.10 -11.96
C ARG A 71 -15.06 -5.99 -12.06
N GLU A 72 -14.74 -4.78 -11.57
CA GLU A 72 -15.71 -3.69 -11.47
C GLU A 72 -15.70 -2.77 -12.70
N LEU A 73 -14.54 -2.57 -13.34
CA LEU A 73 -14.38 -1.64 -14.47
C LEU A 73 -14.25 -2.34 -15.82
N GLY A 74 -13.65 -3.53 -15.88
CA GLY A 74 -13.37 -4.23 -17.15
C GLY A 74 -12.14 -3.68 -17.86
N ASP A 75 -12.03 -3.92 -19.17
CA ASP A 75 -10.87 -3.47 -19.95
C ASP A 75 -10.91 -1.96 -20.23
N VAL A 76 -9.75 -1.33 -20.35
CA VAL A 76 -9.58 0.07 -20.77
C VAL A 76 -9.84 0.16 -22.27
N THR A 77 -10.76 1.04 -22.63
CA THR A 77 -11.13 1.33 -24.02
C THR A 77 -10.54 2.65 -24.51
N ASP A 78 -10.33 3.63 -23.60
CA ASP A 78 -9.70 4.90 -23.93
C ASP A 78 -8.99 5.54 -22.74
N ILE A 79 -7.96 6.34 -23.04
CA ILE A 79 -7.19 7.14 -22.07
C ILE A 79 -7.11 8.57 -22.59
N GLN A 80 -7.86 9.45 -21.91
CA GLN A 80 -7.85 10.88 -22.14
C GLN A 80 -7.06 11.59 -21.05
N GLN A 81 -5.85 12.02 -21.38
CA GLN A 81 -5.04 12.81 -20.46
C GLN A 81 -5.67 14.19 -20.23
N THR A 82 -5.82 14.57 -18.97
CA THR A 82 -6.47 15.82 -18.56
C THR A 82 -5.49 16.84 -18.01
N ALA A 83 -4.44 16.41 -17.31
CA ALA A 83 -3.40 17.28 -16.81
C ALA A 83 -2.02 16.60 -16.80
N PHE A 84 -0.99 17.44 -16.80
CA PHE A 84 0.40 17.00 -16.75
C PHE A 84 1.28 18.09 -16.16
N HIS A 85 2.19 17.66 -15.28
CA HIS A 85 3.22 18.51 -14.72
C HIS A 85 4.55 17.77 -14.68
N THR A 86 5.62 18.41 -15.15
CA THR A 86 6.99 17.93 -14.99
C THR A 86 7.77 18.95 -14.19
N SER A 87 8.48 18.46 -13.17
CA SER A 87 9.47 19.26 -12.46
C SER A 87 10.80 18.51 -12.43
N VAL A 88 11.89 19.27 -12.48
CA VAL A 88 13.25 18.73 -12.35
C VAL A 88 13.91 19.44 -11.18
N THR A 89 14.27 18.68 -10.14
CA THR A 89 14.92 19.20 -8.93
C THR A 89 16.09 18.29 -8.58
N ASN A 90 17.29 18.87 -8.37
CA ASN A 90 18.49 18.11 -8.01
C ASN A 90 18.75 16.90 -8.94
N GLU A 91 18.61 17.08 -10.25
CA GLU A 91 18.76 16.04 -11.28
C GLU A 91 17.68 14.94 -11.27
N GLN A 92 16.71 14.99 -10.34
CA GLN A 92 15.56 14.09 -10.32
C GLN A 92 14.43 14.66 -11.17
N THR A 93 13.85 13.82 -12.03
CA THR A 93 12.70 14.17 -12.86
C THR A 93 11.43 13.63 -12.22
N THR A 94 10.57 14.54 -11.76
CA THR A 94 9.24 14.20 -11.24
C THR A 94 8.19 14.49 -12.30
N ILE A 95 7.37 13.49 -12.59
CA ILE A 95 6.23 13.59 -13.49
C ILE A 95 4.96 13.32 -12.69
N GLN A 96 4.02 14.27 -12.73
CA GLN A 96 2.67 14.09 -12.24
C GLN A 96 1.71 14.15 -13.43
N SER A 97 0.83 13.17 -13.52
CA SER A 97 -0.13 13.08 -14.62
C SER A 97 -1.51 12.75 -14.08
N THR A 98 -2.52 13.41 -14.65
CA THR A 98 -3.92 13.12 -14.39
C THR A 98 -4.58 12.72 -15.71
N ALA A 99 -5.39 11.68 -15.68
CA ALA A 99 -6.12 11.21 -16.85
C ALA A 99 -7.53 10.75 -16.46
N THR A 100 -8.46 10.93 -17.40
CA THR A 100 -9.74 10.24 -17.39
C THR A 100 -9.59 8.97 -18.19
N ILE A 101 -9.89 7.84 -17.54
CA ILE A 101 -9.77 6.51 -18.11
C ILE A 101 -11.17 5.98 -18.37
N THR A 102 -11.43 5.57 -19.61
CA THR A 102 -12.68 4.93 -19.98
C THR A 102 -12.46 3.43 -20.02
N PHE A 103 -13.26 2.71 -19.25
CA PHE A 103 -13.31 1.26 -19.21
C PHE A 103 -14.63 0.76 -19.81
N GLU A 104 -14.72 -0.53 -20.10
CA GLU A 104 -15.94 -1.15 -20.62
C GLU A 104 -17.18 -0.91 -19.74
N ARG A 105 -17.01 -0.91 -18.41
CA ARG A 105 -18.13 -0.79 -17.46
C ARG A 105 -18.22 0.58 -16.79
N GLY A 106 -17.29 1.50 -17.01
CA GLY A 106 -17.34 2.80 -16.36
C GLY A 106 -16.13 3.68 -16.64
N THR A 107 -16.01 4.75 -15.87
CA THR A 107 -14.90 5.68 -15.97
C THR A 107 -14.21 5.80 -14.61
N ALA A 108 -12.92 6.14 -14.65
CA ALA A 108 -12.16 6.50 -13.47
C ALA A 108 -11.31 7.74 -13.74
N THR A 109 -10.99 8.47 -12.68
CA THR A 109 -9.90 9.45 -12.71
C THR A 109 -8.66 8.76 -12.17
N SER A 110 -7.54 8.90 -12.88
CA SER A 110 -6.25 8.40 -12.45
C SER A 110 -5.32 9.56 -12.20
N GLU A 111 -4.63 9.52 -11.06
CA GLU A 111 -3.46 10.33 -10.77
C GLU A 111 -2.25 9.40 -10.65
N LEU A 112 -1.16 9.74 -11.33
CA LEU A 112 0.06 8.95 -11.33
C LEU A 112 1.26 9.88 -11.18
N THR A 113 2.09 9.60 -10.18
CA THR A 113 3.34 10.31 -9.92
C THR A 113 4.52 9.36 -10.12
N THR A 114 5.47 9.78 -10.95
CA THR A 114 6.75 9.08 -11.13
C THR A 114 7.93 9.97 -10.79
N VAL A 115 9.00 9.35 -10.29
CA VAL A 115 10.31 9.98 -10.06
C VAL A 115 11.34 9.11 -10.77
N ASP A 116 12.11 9.71 -11.69
CA ASP A 116 13.13 9.03 -12.49
C ASP A 116 12.59 7.76 -13.20
N GLY A 117 11.33 7.85 -13.67
CA GLY A 117 10.64 6.75 -14.36
C GLY A 117 10.07 5.65 -13.45
N LYS A 118 10.21 5.76 -12.13
CA LYS A 118 9.59 4.83 -11.16
C LYS A 118 8.32 5.42 -10.55
N ILE A 119 7.30 4.58 -10.36
CA ILE A 119 6.04 4.97 -9.73
C ILE A 119 6.29 5.21 -8.25
N VAL A 120 6.01 6.43 -7.77
CA VAL A 120 6.11 6.80 -6.35
C VAL A 120 4.74 7.03 -5.71
N GLY A 121 3.68 7.13 -6.52
CA GLY A 121 2.32 7.21 -6.04
C GLY A 121 1.32 7.08 -7.19
N PHE A 122 0.17 6.48 -6.90
CA PHE A 122 -0.95 6.40 -7.82
C PHE A 122 -2.25 6.46 -7.03
N ASP A 123 -3.28 7.03 -7.63
CA ASP A 123 -4.66 7.00 -7.14
C ASP A 123 -5.60 6.78 -8.32
N ILE A 124 -6.57 5.88 -8.16
CA ILE A 124 -7.63 5.64 -9.14
C ILE A 124 -8.98 5.76 -8.44
N THR A 125 -9.69 6.82 -8.77
CA THR A 125 -11.00 7.11 -8.21
C THR A 125 -12.10 6.73 -9.20
N SER A 126 -12.99 5.83 -8.79
CA SER A 126 -14.22 5.51 -9.51
C SER A 126 -15.35 5.21 -8.54
N LYS A 127 -16.59 5.58 -8.91
CA LYS A 127 -17.80 5.22 -8.14
C LYS A 127 -18.02 3.70 -8.04
N ARG A 128 -17.39 2.92 -8.93
CA ARG A 128 -17.45 1.46 -8.93
C ARG A 128 -16.40 0.79 -8.06
N LEU A 129 -15.40 1.54 -7.61
CA LEU A 129 -14.35 1.06 -6.71
C LEU A 129 -14.58 1.53 -5.27
N ILE A 130 -15.81 1.93 -4.92
CA ILE A 130 -16.16 2.21 -3.52
C ILE A 130 -16.14 0.90 -2.77
N ASN A 131 -15.42 0.84 -1.64
CA ASN A 131 -15.29 -0.36 -0.81
C ASN A 131 -14.79 -1.58 -1.60
N TRP A 132 -13.85 -1.35 -2.53
CA TRP A 132 -13.33 -2.39 -3.42
C TRP A 132 -12.64 -3.55 -2.68
N LEU A 133 -12.05 -3.27 -1.51
CA LEU A 133 -11.33 -4.26 -0.70
C LEU A 133 -12.32 -5.10 0.11
N THR A 134 -12.68 -6.26 -0.44
CA THR A 134 -13.52 -7.25 0.25
C THR A 134 -12.69 -8.17 1.14
N GLU A 135 -11.50 -8.57 0.67
CA GLU A 135 -10.50 -9.36 1.38
C GLU A 135 -9.16 -9.27 0.60
N PRO A 136 -8.00 -9.39 1.27
CA PRO A 136 -6.72 -9.60 0.57
C PRO A 136 -6.68 -10.99 -0.08
N THR A 137 -5.93 -11.17 -1.16
CA THR A 137 -5.81 -12.48 -1.84
C THR A 137 -5.09 -13.55 -1.00
N SER A 138 -4.39 -13.13 0.06
CA SER A 138 -3.72 -13.99 1.03
C SER A 138 -3.62 -13.31 2.39
N THR A 139 -3.74 -14.08 3.46
CA THR A 139 -3.61 -13.61 4.85
C THR A 139 -2.27 -13.90 5.50
N GLU A 140 -1.38 -14.64 4.83
CA GLU A 140 -0.13 -15.17 5.39
C GLU A 140 0.80 -14.08 5.96
N ILE A 141 0.85 -12.91 5.30
CA ILE A 141 1.66 -11.78 5.78
C ILE A 141 1.12 -11.20 7.09
N TYR A 142 -0.20 -11.19 7.28
CA TYR A 142 -0.85 -10.69 8.49
C TYR A 142 -0.74 -11.71 9.62
N GLU A 143 -0.85 -12.99 9.30
CA GLU A 143 -0.54 -14.08 10.25
C GLU A 143 0.90 -13.98 10.75
N SER A 144 1.85 -13.77 9.84
CA SER A 144 3.27 -13.61 10.18
C SER A 144 3.53 -12.36 11.02
N ARG A 145 2.92 -11.22 10.67
CA ARG A 145 3.02 -9.97 11.44
C ARG A 145 2.38 -10.10 12.83
N GLY A 146 1.19 -10.69 12.91
CA GLY A 146 0.47 -10.91 14.18
C GLY A 146 1.24 -11.85 15.09
N LYS A 147 1.77 -12.95 14.54
CA LYS A 147 2.68 -13.86 15.25
C LYS A 147 3.91 -13.14 15.78
N ARG A 148 4.58 -12.33 14.96
CA ARG A 148 5.74 -11.55 15.39
C ARG A 148 5.37 -10.59 16.51
N PHE A 149 4.27 -9.86 16.37
CA PHE A 149 3.76 -8.96 17.40
C PHE A 149 3.53 -9.67 18.74
N LEU A 150 2.81 -10.79 18.72
CA LEU A 150 2.53 -11.59 19.91
C LEU A 150 3.82 -12.15 20.54
N MET A 151 4.78 -12.59 19.71
CA MET A 151 6.08 -13.06 20.18
C MET A 151 6.88 -11.96 20.88
N GLU A 152 6.94 -10.75 20.33
CA GLU A 152 7.62 -9.62 20.98
C GLU A 152 6.95 -9.25 22.32
N MET A 153 5.61 -9.32 22.39
CA MET A 153 4.87 -9.10 23.64
C MET A 153 5.19 -10.16 24.70
N LEU A 154 5.21 -11.44 24.33
CA LEU A 154 5.57 -12.55 25.22
C LEU A 154 7.04 -12.54 25.61
N SER A 155 7.92 -12.03 24.75
CA SER A 155 9.36 -11.94 25.00
C SER A 155 9.76 -10.69 25.79
N GLY A 156 8.82 -9.82 26.16
CA GLY A 156 9.11 -8.61 26.94
C GLY A 156 9.79 -7.51 26.13
N ASN A 157 9.51 -7.47 24.83
CA ASN A 157 10.05 -6.51 23.87
C ASN A 157 8.96 -5.52 23.39
N PRO A 158 8.32 -4.74 24.30
CA PRO A 158 7.18 -3.90 23.96
C PRO A 158 7.54 -2.77 22.99
N GLN A 159 8.82 -2.36 22.92
CA GLN A 159 9.26 -1.34 21.96
C GLN A 159 9.21 -1.87 20.52
N GLN A 160 9.64 -3.13 20.31
CA GLN A 160 9.58 -3.82 19.03
C GLN A 160 8.13 -4.09 18.65
N ALA A 161 7.30 -4.56 19.60
CA ALA A 161 5.87 -4.72 19.43
C ALA A 161 5.20 -3.41 18.98
N ARG A 162 5.49 -2.30 19.68
CA ARG A 162 4.96 -0.97 19.38
C ARG A 162 5.39 -0.47 18.00
N ALA A 163 6.58 -0.81 17.51
CA ALA A 163 7.00 -0.39 16.18
C ALA A 163 6.09 -0.93 15.07
N MET A 164 5.43 -2.07 15.30
CA MET A 164 4.55 -2.75 14.35
C MET A 164 3.09 -2.26 14.36
N VAL A 165 2.68 -1.46 15.36
CA VAL A 165 1.30 -1.00 15.48
C VAL A 165 1.01 0.30 14.72
N HIS A 166 -0.25 0.45 14.32
CA HIS A 166 -0.76 1.65 13.65
C HIS A 166 -0.56 2.91 14.52
N GLN A 167 -0.40 4.08 13.90
CA GLN A 167 -0.21 5.33 14.64
C GLN A 167 -1.39 5.63 15.58
N GLY A 168 -2.63 5.40 15.11
CA GLY A 168 -3.81 5.56 15.96
C GLY A 168 -3.78 4.69 17.23
N LEU A 169 -3.22 3.47 17.17
CA LEU A 169 -3.05 2.65 18.38
C LEU A 169 -1.92 3.19 19.27
N LYS A 170 -0.85 3.73 18.68
CA LYS A 170 0.23 4.40 19.43
C LYS A 170 -0.28 5.61 20.21
N ASP A 171 -1.29 6.30 19.69
CA ASP A 171 -1.86 7.48 20.34
C ASP A 171 -2.76 7.11 21.54
N VAL A 172 -3.33 5.90 21.53
CA VAL A 172 -4.25 5.42 22.58
C VAL A 172 -3.54 4.59 23.64
N ILE A 173 -2.61 3.72 23.24
CA ILE A 173 -1.84 2.87 24.16
C ILE A 173 -0.44 3.45 24.30
N THR A 174 -0.02 3.79 25.51
CA THR A 174 1.35 4.27 25.76
C THR A 174 2.35 3.11 25.76
N LEU A 175 3.64 3.41 25.58
CA LEU A 175 4.69 2.39 25.73
C LEU A 175 4.69 1.78 27.14
N GLU A 176 4.39 2.58 28.16
CA GLU A 176 4.29 2.12 29.55
C GLU A 176 3.16 1.10 29.74
N GLN A 177 1.96 1.39 29.21
CA GLN A 177 0.83 0.45 29.23
C GLN A 177 1.16 -0.85 28.50
N LEU A 178 1.79 -0.75 27.33
CA LEU A 178 2.21 -1.93 26.58
C LEU A 178 3.28 -2.74 27.31
N THR A 179 4.20 -2.07 28.02
CA THR A 179 5.22 -2.71 28.86
C THR A 179 4.60 -3.44 30.05
N ALA A 180 3.59 -2.83 30.70
CA ALA A 180 2.86 -3.46 31.78
C ALA A 180 2.12 -4.72 31.29
N MET A 181 1.47 -4.65 30.11
CA MET A 181 0.84 -5.81 29.47
C MET A 181 1.85 -6.91 29.16
N ALA A 182 3.01 -6.58 28.56
CA ALA A 182 4.07 -7.54 28.26
C ALA A 182 4.60 -8.21 29.54
N THR A 183 4.83 -7.44 30.60
CA THR A 183 5.29 -7.96 31.90
C THR A 183 4.27 -8.91 32.52
N GLN A 184 2.97 -8.57 32.45
CA GLN A 184 1.90 -9.45 32.92
C GLN A 184 1.88 -10.77 32.12
N LEU A 185 1.99 -10.70 30.80
CA LEU A 185 2.03 -11.89 29.95
C LEU A 185 3.26 -12.77 30.26
N GLN A 186 4.42 -12.17 30.47
CA GLN A 186 5.64 -12.88 30.87
C GLN A 186 5.51 -13.57 32.22
N SER A 187 4.86 -12.93 33.20
CA SER A 187 4.66 -13.52 34.53
C SER A 187 3.78 -14.78 34.51
N GLN A 188 2.97 -14.93 33.46
CA GLN A 188 2.11 -16.09 33.23
C GLN A 188 2.76 -17.14 32.32
N SER A 189 3.88 -16.80 31.67
CA SER A 189 4.53 -17.64 30.67
C SER A 189 5.59 -18.55 31.31
N ASP A 190 5.80 -19.74 30.76
CA ASP A 190 6.86 -20.61 31.25
C ASP A 190 8.21 -20.14 30.71
N SER A 191 9.00 -19.50 31.56
CA SER A 191 10.33 -18.97 31.21
C SER A 191 11.31 -20.00 30.61
N GLN A 192 11.03 -21.31 30.75
CA GLN A 192 11.87 -22.38 30.21
C GLN A 192 11.43 -22.86 28.82
N VAL A 193 10.24 -22.46 28.35
CA VAL A 193 9.66 -22.92 27.10
C VAL A 193 9.51 -21.74 26.14
N THR A 194 9.90 -21.92 24.89
CA THR A 194 9.61 -20.92 23.84
C THR A 194 8.17 -21.11 23.38
N PRO A 195 7.29 -20.09 23.50
CA PRO A 195 5.90 -20.22 23.10
C PRO A 195 5.78 -20.55 21.60
N THR A 196 4.88 -21.47 21.26
CA THR A 196 4.48 -21.72 19.87
C THR A 196 3.22 -20.93 19.56
N ILE A 197 3.26 -20.13 18.50
CA ILE A 197 2.13 -19.32 18.04
C ILE A 197 1.72 -19.81 16.66
N THR A 198 0.45 -20.20 16.53
CA THR A 198 -0.12 -20.78 15.31
C THR A 198 -1.39 -20.02 14.94
N ALA A 199 -1.47 -19.50 13.73
CA ALA A 199 -2.71 -18.92 13.21
C ALA A 199 -3.77 -20.02 13.04
N LYS A 200 -4.99 -19.77 13.48
CA LYS A 200 -6.12 -20.72 13.45
C LYS A 200 -7.16 -20.31 12.42
N SER A 201 -7.39 -19.02 12.30
CA SER A 201 -8.33 -18.44 11.35
C SER A 201 -7.98 -16.98 11.07
N ALA A 202 -8.47 -16.49 9.93
CA ALA A 202 -8.47 -15.08 9.58
C ALA A 202 -9.83 -14.74 8.99
N SER A 203 -10.40 -13.59 9.37
CA SER A 203 -11.70 -13.14 8.88
C SER A 203 -11.72 -11.64 8.62
N MET A 204 -12.29 -11.25 7.48
CA MET A 204 -12.40 -9.86 7.08
C MET A 204 -13.77 -9.29 7.47
N ASN A 205 -13.78 -8.06 7.96
CA ASN A 205 -14.95 -7.21 8.08
C ASN A 205 -14.83 -6.04 7.08
N PRO A 206 -15.38 -6.17 5.86
CA PRO A 206 -15.28 -5.15 4.83
C PRO A 206 -16.30 -4.02 4.97
N GLU A 207 -17.26 -4.12 5.90
CA GLU A 207 -18.35 -3.13 6.04
C GLU A 207 -17.96 -1.89 6.84
N LYS A 208 -16.78 -1.90 7.48
CA LYS A 208 -16.24 -0.74 8.20
C LYS A 208 -15.70 0.29 7.22
N GLU A 209 -15.72 1.56 7.65
CA GLU A 209 -15.16 2.69 6.87
C GLU A 209 -13.71 2.44 6.46
N ALA A 210 -12.91 1.89 7.38
CA ALA A 210 -11.64 1.25 7.07
C ALA A 210 -11.81 -0.27 7.26
N PRO A 211 -11.66 -1.08 6.19
CA PRO A 211 -11.79 -2.52 6.29
C PRO A 211 -10.85 -3.10 7.36
N GLU A 212 -11.29 -4.13 8.07
CA GLU A 212 -10.52 -4.75 9.14
C GLU A 212 -10.37 -6.27 8.95
N LEU A 213 -9.17 -6.79 9.19
CA LEU A 213 -8.88 -8.23 9.22
C LEU A 213 -8.59 -8.66 10.66
N LEU A 214 -9.32 -9.65 11.16
CA LEU A 214 -9.07 -10.28 12.44
C LEU A 214 -8.33 -11.60 12.21
N VAL A 215 -7.18 -11.78 12.86
CA VAL A 215 -6.43 -13.04 12.82
C VAL A 215 -6.43 -13.66 14.21
N GLN A 216 -6.93 -14.89 14.33
CA GLN A 216 -6.96 -15.65 15.57
C GLN A 216 -5.76 -16.58 15.66
N PHE A 217 -5.13 -16.62 16.83
CA PHE A 217 -3.96 -17.42 17.12
C PHE A 217 -4.18 -18.30 18.35
N GLU A 218 -3.57 -19.48 18.31
CA GLU A 218 -3.37 -20.34 19.46
C GLU A 218 -1.93 -20.17 19.93
N ILE A 219 -1.76 -19.92 21.24
CA ILE A 219 -0.46 -19.79 21.90
C ILE A 219 -0.30 -20.97 22.84
N VAL A 220 0.67 -21.83 22.56
CA VAL A 220 1.06 -22.95 23.42
C VAL A 220 2.35 -22.60 24.14
N ASP A 221 2.34 -22.61 25.46
CA ASP A 221 3.43 -22.18 26.33
C ASP A 221 3.51 -23.10 27.56
N GLY A 222 4.44 -24.06 27.53
CA GLY A 222 4.46 -25.18 28.47
C GLY A 222 3.15 -25.98 28.42
N ASP A 223 2.52 -26.16 29.59
CA ASP A 223 1.23 -26.85 29.73
C ASP A 223 0.02 -25.91 29.53
N GLN A 224 0.25 -24.63 29.19
CA GLN A 224 -0.81 -23.65 28.98
C GLN A 224 -1.10 -23.45 27.50
N THR A 225 -2.39 -23.42 27.16
CA THR A 225 -2.88 -22.99 25.85
C THR A 225 -3.76 -21.77 26.02
N ARG A 226 -3.40 -20.67 25.34
CA ARG A 226 -4.12 -19.40 25.32
C ARG A 226 -4.62 -19.09 23.92
N GLN A 227 -5.67 -18.29 23.83
CA GLN A 227 -6.17 -17.79 22.55
C GLN A 227 -5.78 -16.32 22.41
N ALA A 228 -5.39 -15.91 21.21
CA ALA A 228 -5.10 -14.53 20.92
C ALA A 228 -5.79 -14.09 19.64
N GLU A 229 -6.07 -12.80 19.55
CA GLU A 229 -6.62 -12.16 18.37
C GLU A 229 -5.79 -10.91 18.08
N VAL A 230 -5.45 -10.70 16.81
CA VAL A 230 -4.79 -9.47 16.34
C VAL A 230 -5.65 -8.88 15.23
N ALA A 231 -6.06 -7.63 15.42
CA ALA A 231 -6.84 -6.87 14.45
C ALA A 231 -5.92 -6.01 13.59
N PHE A 232 -6.11 -6.07 12.28
CA PHE A 232 -5.46 -5.23 11.29
C PHE A 232 -6.47 -4.28 10.66
N GLN A 233 -6.12 -3.01 10.54
CA GLN A 233 -6.87 -2.02 9.78
C GLN A 233 -6.09 -1.68 8.51
N PHE A 234 -6.80 -1.58 7.38
CA PHE A 234 -6.19 -1.23 6.11
C PHE A 234 -6.26 0.27 5.87
N GLU A 235 -5.09 0.89 5.70
CA GLU A 235 -4.94 2.28 5.25
C GLU A 235 -4.31 2.25 3.86
N GLY A 236 -5.09 2.67 2.85
CA GLY A 236 -4.68 2.52 1.46
C GLY A 236 -4.43 1.06 1.09
N MET A 237 -3.18 0.72 0.76
CA MET A 237 -2.78 -0.61 0.32
C MET A 237 -2.06 -1.44 1.41
N LYS A 238 -2.11 -1.02 2.68
CA LYS A 238 -1.34 -1.66 3.76
C LYS A 238 -2.17 -1.93 5.00
N GLY A 239 -2.03 -3.13 5.55
CA GLY A 239 -2.62 -3.52 6.83
C GLY A 239 -1.71 -3.23 8.01
N HIS A 240 -2.25 -2.52 9.00
CA HIS A 240 -1.56 -2.13 10.24
C HIS A 240 -2.26 -2.72 11.47
N ILE A 241 -1.50 -3.13 12.49
CA ILE A 241 -2.09 -3.65 13.73
C ILE A 241 -2.84 -2.52 14.45
N LEU A 242 -4.16 -2.66 14.55
CA LEU A 242 -5.07 -1.73 15.23
C LEU A 242 -5.33 -2.14 16.68
N GLY A 243 -5.25 -3.43 16.99
CA GLY A 243 -5.52 -3.92 18.34
C GLY A 243 -5.18 -5.39 18.49
N PHE A 244 -5.19 -5.85 19.73
CA PHE A 244 -4.98 -7.26 20.04
C PHE A 244 -5.66 -7.62 21.36
N GLN A 245 -5.93 -8.91 21.54
CA GLN A 245 -6.42 -9.48 22.78
C GLN A 245 -5.76 -10.83 23.01
N ILE A 246 -5.41 -11.16 24.25
CA ILE A 246 -4.95 -12.49 24.67
C ILE A 246 -5.87 -12.94 25.80
N ARG A 247 -6.38 -14.17 25.72
CA ARG A 247 -7.33 -14.79 26.64
C ARG A 247 -6.78 -16.11 27.17
#